data_AF-A0A2G5DDS9-F1
#
_entry.id   AF-A0A2G5DDS9-F1
#
_cell.length_a   1.000
_cell.length_b   1.000
_cell.length_c   1.000
_cell.angle_alpha   90.00
_cell.angle_beta   90.00
_cell.angle_gamma   90.00
#
_symmetry.space_group_name_H-M   'P 1'
#
loop_
_entity.id
_entity.type
_entity.pdbx_description
1 polymer ?
#
loop_
_entity_poly.entity_id
_entity_poly.type
_entity_poly.pdbx_seq_one_letter_code
_entity_poly.pdbx_strand_id
1 'polypeptide(L)'
;MMRIVKRQRLVTTVESNKKMNHHHELPEEIMHDILSRLPAESLYQCCRFVSKDWFNLIKDPDFINLHLSRINNKHASSNGLIALCHKKNQFFNLLDENNHPTPTPTTSISFKALKIHLDLPLLSQSQTIKIVGSANGLMCLSILPQDDLFYICNPVTGEILQLPIAPGIAPYCENYNLELVYPSSSGFGFHAATNTYKIVRTWFFRVKGSVGLIKTGIEIYNVASGVWRWIDQLVISKIMCHMNVSLLFLNEALHWQINYTYDQSYIGVIGIGDETFTTFENPIVDYEIESRGLCSLRQCLCLIHKRYDKHIVVWIMKQYGMVQSWTKERVISRQMFGSIKTLSFYPLNTMKNEIVIVDSSGDYQGYYDIEKQEVKEILIHGTHSSRWDSQIVPHVGSLISPRSIACTNDIHQVSSAKSRKPIRFRLKKNVKKPP
;
A
#
# COMPACT_ATOMS: atom_id res chain seq x y z
N MET A 1 68.12 22.01 -37.14
CA MET A 1 68.86 21.38 -36.03
C MET A 1 68.51 22.14 -34.75
N MET A 2 67.85 21.45 -33.82
CA MET A 2 67.16 21.99 -32.64
C MET A 2 68.10 22.73 -31.67
N ARG A 3 67.68 23.91 -31.21
CA ARG A 3 68.24 24.62 -30.05
C ARG A 3 67.68 24.02 -28.76
N ILE A 4 68.54 23.39 -27.97
CA ILE A 4 68.25 22.94 -26.60
C ILE A 4 68.43 24.15 -25.67
N VAL A 5 67.35 24.58 -25.01
CA VAL A 5 67.41 25.51 -23.87
C VAL A 5 66.86 24.79 -22.66
N LYS A 6 67.74 24.48 -21.71
CA LYS A 6 67.39 23.94 -20.38
C LYS A 6 66.60 24.99 -19.60
N ARG A 7 65.35 24.70 -19.25
CA ARG A 7 64.61 25.45 -18.21
C ARG A 7 64.74 24.72 -16.87
N GLN A 8 65.41 25.37 -15.93
CA GLN A 8 65.46 24.98 -14.51
C GLN A 8 64.06 25.05 -13.89
N ARG A 9 63.70 24.01 -13.13
CA ARG A 9 62.51 23.98 -12.27
C ARG A 9 62.75 24.86 -11.04
N LEU A 10 61.98 25.94 -10.90
CA LEU A 10 61.75 26.58 -9.61
C LEU A 10 60.63 25.80 -8.90
N VAL A 11 60.99 25.19 -7.78
CA VAL A 11 60.06 24.56 -6.83
C VAL A 11 59.46 25.69 -6.00
N THR A 12 58.18 25.99 -6.21
CA THR A 12 57.38 26.78 -5.28
C THR A 12 56.52 25.82 -4.46
N THR A 13 56.91 25.66 -3.20
CA THR A 13 56.10 25.05 -2.13
C THR A 13 54.85 25.90 -1.93
N VAL A 14 53.69 25.37 -2.33
CA VAL A 14 52.39 25.92 -1.95
C VAL A 14 52.03 25.28 -0.61
N GLU A 15 52.27 26.01 0.47
CA GLU A 15 51.69 25.68 1.78
C GLU A 15 50.17 25.66 1.66
N SER A 16 49.58 24.50 1.88
CA SER A 16 48.14 24.32 1.96
C SER A 16 47.62 25.00 3.23
N ASN A 17 47.20 26.26 3.11
CA ASN A 17 46.37 26.92 4.12
C ASN A 17 45.05 26.13 4.28
N LYS A 18 44.99 25.24 5.28
CA LYS A 18 43.72 24.73 5.81
C LYS A 18 42.95 25.90 6.41
N LYS A 19 42.08 26.53 5.60
CA LYS A 19 40.97 27.32 6.15
C LYS A 19 40.02 26.36 6.87
N MET A 20 40.11 26.35 8.19
CA MET A 20 39.05 25.86 9.06
C MET A 20 37.82 26.76 8.86
N ASN A 21 36.91 26.33 7.98
CA ASN A 21 35.56 26.87 7.96
C ASN A 21 34.79 26.19 9.10
N HIS A 22 34.77 26.79 10.29
CA HIS A 22 33.74 26.49 11.29
C HIS A 22 32.41 27.08 10.81
N HIS A 23 31.81 26.47 9.80
CA HIS A 23 30.36 26.58 9.65
C HIS A 23 29.76 25.92 10.89
N HIS A 24 28.76 26.57 11.49
CA HIS A 24 27.93 25.98 12.55
C HIS A 24 27.19 24.77 11.95
N GLU A 25 27.87 23.63 11.86
CA GLU A 25 27.26 22.37 11.51
C GLU A 25 26.45 21.93 12.74
N LEU A 26 25.14 21.79 12.54
CA LEU A 26 24.27 21.19 13.52
C LEU A 26 24.85 19.82 13.91
N PRO A 27 24.90 19.46 15.21
CA PRO A 27 25.33 18.14 15.62
C PRO A 27 24.55 17.06 14.88
N GLU A 28 25.21 15.95 14.55
CA GLU A 28 24.63 14.86 13.78
C GLU A 28 23.31 14.37 14.40
N GLU A 29 23.29 14.17 15.72
CA GLU A 29 22.12 13.76 16.48
C GLU A 29 20.91 14.70 16.28
N ILE A 30 21.15 16.01 16.22
CA ILE A 30 20.11 17.01 15.99
C ILE A 30 19.61 16.94 14.55
N MET A 31 20.50 16.72 13.57
CA MET A 31 20.10 16.50 12.18
C MET A 31 19.25 15.23 12.03
N HIS A 32 19.65 14.12 12.65
CA HIS A 32 18.89 12.88 12.67
C HIS A 32 17.50 13.08 13.27
N ASP A 33 17.39 13.79 14.40
CA ASP A 33 16.09 14.08 15.02
C ASP A 33 15.20 14.97 14.15
N ILE A 34 15.76 16.01 13.52
CA ILE A 34 15.01 16.90 12.63
C ILE A 34 14.52 16.14 11.40
N LEU A 35 15.42 15.46 10.69
CA LEU A 35 15.11 14.78 9.44
C LEU A 35 14.15 13.62 9.65
N SER A 36 14.30 12.86 10.73
CA SER A 36 13.40 11.74 11.03
C SER A 36 11.97 12.19 11.40
N ARG A 37 11.71 13.49 11.57
CA ARG A 37 10.36 14.05 11.75
C ARG A 37 9.69 14.48 10.44
N LEU A 38 10.44 14.57 9.34
CA LEU A 38 9.92 14.98 8.04
C LEU A 38 9.19 13.82 7.33
N PRO A 39 8.20 14.12 6.47
CA PRO A 39 7.58 13.10 5.63
C PRO A 39 8.60 12.42 4.70
N ALA A 40 8.41 11.13 4.42
CA ALA A 40 9.32 10.33 3.59
C ALA A 40 9.51 10.94 2.19
N GLU A 41 8.45 11.52 1.64
CA GLU A 41 8.40 12.16 0.33
C GLU A 41 9.30 13.39 0.30
N SER A 42 9.25 14.20 1.37
CA SER A 42 10.12 15.37 1.51
C SER A 42 11.58 14.97 1.63
N LEU A 43 11.86 13.92 2.41
CA LEU A 43 13.21 13.38 2.56
C LEU A 43 13.77 12.91 1.21
N TYR A 44 12.99 12.11 0.48
CA TYR A 44 13.43 11.53 -0.78
C TYR A 44 13.45 12.54 -1.94
N GLN A 45 12.52 13.49 -2.02
CA GLN A 45 12.43 14.40 -3.17
C GLN A 45 13.26 15.65 -3.02
N CYS A 46 13.46 16.12 -1.78
CA CYS A 46 14.11 17.39 -1.50
C CYS A 46 15.41 17.19 -0.72
N CYS A 47 15.34 16.56 0.47
CA CYS A 47 16.47 16.49 1.39
C CYS A 47 17.68 15.75 0.82
N ARG A 48 17.45 14.68 0.04
CA ARG A 48 18.54 13.92 -0.59
C ARG A 48 19.44 14.72 -1.53
N PHE A 49 19.00 15.90 -1.99
CA PHE A 49 19.75 16.76 -2.90
C PHE A 49 20.44 17.93 -2.20
N VAL A 50 20.27 18.06 -0.89
CA VAL A 50 20.84 19.17 -0.09
C VAL A 50 22.34 18.97 0.14
N SER A 51 22.75 17.79 0.62
CA SER A 51 24.15 17.43 0.85
C SER A 51 24.39 15.93 0.69
N LYS A 52 25.66 15.52 0.65
CA LYS A 52 26.04 14.09 0.63
C LYS A 52 25.70 13.41 1.96
N ASP A 53 25.84 14.11 3.08
CA ASP A 53 25.56 13.55 4.40
C ASP A 53 24.08 13.27 4.55
N TRP A 54 23.21 14.18 4.09
CA TRP A 54 21.77 13.96 4.09
C TRP A 54 21.37 12.83 3.15
N PHE A 55 22.00 12.73 1.98
CA PHE A 55 21.79 11.61 1.06
C PHE A 55 22.18 10.25 1.66
N ASN A 56 23.30 10.20 2.38
CA ASN A 56 23.76 8.98 3.04
C ASN A 56 22.86 8.62 4.22
N LEU A 57 22.48 9.62 5.03
CA LEU A 57 21.62 9.43 6.18
C LEU A 57 20.25 8.83 5.81
N ILE A 58 19.59 9.33 4.77
CA ILE A 58 18.28 8.78 4.37
C ILE A 58 18.35 7.35 3.80
N LYS A 59 19.56 6.84 3.53
CA LYS A 59 19.83 5.48 3.09
C LYS A 59 20.31 4.57 4.22
N ASP A 60 20.64 5.15 5.37
CA ASP A 60 21.12 4.43 6.52
C ASP A 60 19.99 3.57 7.11
N PRO A 61 20.19 2.25 7.31
CA PRO A 61 19.15 1.37 7.82
C PRO A 61 18.61 1.77 9.20
N ASP A 62 19.47 2.28 10.09
CA ASP A 62 19.07 2.68 11.44
C ASP A 62 18.21 3.93 11.39
N PHE A 63 18.58 4.91 10.53
CA PHE A 63 17.74 6.06 10.27
C PHE A 63 16.38 5.68 9.66
N ILE A 64 16.35 4.74 8.70
CA ILE A 64 15.11 4.26 8.08
C ILE A 64 14.19 3.63 9.13
N ASN A 65 14.72 2.77 10.00
CA ASN A 65 13.97 2.13 11.08
C ASN A 65 13.45 3.15 12.11
N LEU A 66 14.30 4.12 12.49
CA LEU A 66 13.92 5.21 13.38
C LEU A 66 12.80 6.06 12.77
N HIS A 67 12.92 6.41 11.49
CA HIS A 67 11.93 7.20 10.76
C HIS A 67 10.58 6.48 10.67
N LEU A 68 10.59 5.19 10.29
CA LEU A 68 9.39 4.36 10.23
C LEU A 68 8.70 4.19 11.59
N SER A 69 9.47 3.87 12.63
CA SER A 69 8.91 3.71 13.98
C SER A 69 8.29 5.00 14.47
N ARG A 70 8.91 6.16 14.19
CA ARG A 70 8.32 7.48 14.49
C ARG A 70 7.02 7.72 13.72
N ILE A 71 6.94 7.33 12.45
CA ILE A 71 5.71 7.49 11.66
C ILE A 71 4.61 6.56 12.18
N ASN A 72 4.93 5.32 12.52
CA ASN A 72 3.98 4.35 13.04
C ASN A 72 3.50 4.68 14.46
N ASN A 73 4.37 5.25 15.31
CA ASN A 73 4.07 5.59 16.72
C ASN A 73 3.36 6.92 16.91
N LYS A 74 3.43 7.86 15.95
CA LYS A 74 2.66 9.11 16.02
C LYS A 74 1.18 8.79 15.82
N HIS A 75 0.50 8.55 16.93
CA HIS A 75 -0.94 8.37 17.02
C HIS A 75 -1.68 9.31 16.05
N ALA A 76 -2.35 8.73 15.05
CA ALA A 76 -3.47 9.29 14.31
C ALA A 76 -3.34 10.68 13.63
N SER A 77 -2.17 11.32 13.58
CA SER A 77 -2.07 12.68 13.01
C SER A 77 -0.74 12.89 12.27
N SER A 78 -0.76 12.64 10.96
CA SER A 78 -0.32 13.60 9.92
C SER A 78 0.35 13.00 8.68
N ASN A 79 0.69 11.70 8.59
CA ASN A 79 1.53 11.21 7.48
C ASN A 79 0.93 10.04 6.68
N GLY A 80 -0.40 9.90 6.68
CA GLY A 80 -1.08 8.93 5.82
C GLY A 80 -1.06 9.41 4.37
N LEU A 81 -0.44 8.64 3.49
CA LEU A 81 -0.59 8.82 2.06
C LEU A 81 -1.77 8.00 1.55
N ILE A 82 -2.46 8.53 0.56
CA ILE A 82 -3.36 7.73 -0.27
C ILE A 82 -2.63 7.39 -1.55
N ALA A 83 -2.48 6.10 -1.84
CA ALA A 83 -1.98 5.64 -3.10
C ALA A 83 -3.14 5.24 -4.00
N LEU A 84 -3.29 5.96 -5.12
CA LEU A 84 -4.22 5.63 -6.19
C LEU A 84 -3.45 4.95 -7.33
N CYS A 85 -3.81 3.70 -7.65
CA CYS A 85 -3.31 3.00 -8.83
C CYS A 85 -4.37 2.99 -9.91
N HIS A 86 -3.99 3.27 -11.16
CA HIS A 86 -4.86 3.01 -12.29
C HIS A 86 -4.51 1.63 -12.88
N LYS A 87 -5.47 0.70 -12.88
CA LYS A 87 -5.36 -0.69 -13.32
C LYS A 87 -4.59 -0.85 -14.63
N LYS A 88 -4.80 0.03 -15.61
CA LYS A 88 -4.13 -0.05 -16.92
C LYS A 88 -2.88 0.84 -17.05
N ASN A 89 -2.62 1.72 -16.09
CA ASN A 89 -1.48 2.62 -16.18
C ASN A 89 -0.43 2.26 -15.14
N GLN A 90 0.83 2.33 -15.54
CA GLN A 90 1.96 2.08 -14.66
C GLN A 90 2.31 3.36 -13.88
N PHE A 91 1.35 3.94 -13.16
CA PHE A 91 1.63 5.05 -12.24
C PHE A 91 0.72 5.06 -11.02
N PHE A 92 1.25 5.62 -9.94
CA PHE A 92 0.51 5.96 -8.73
C PHE A 92 0.34 7.46 -8.59
N ASN A 93 -0.76 7.87 -7.99
CA ASN A 93 -0.84 9.18 -7.36
C ASN A 93 -0.71 9.01 -5.86
N LEU A 94 0.29 9.64 -5.25
CA LEU A 94 0.37 9.81 -3.81
C LEU A 94 -0.28 11.14 -3.44
N LEU A 95 -1.27 11.07 -2.57
CA LEU A 95 -1.99 12.22 -2.05
C LEU A 95 -1.53 12.44 -0.61
N ASP A 96 -0.95 13.61 -0.35
CA ASP A 96 -0.67 14.10 1.00
C ASP A 96 -1.87 14.91 1.48
N GLU A 97 -2.46 14.44 2.57
CA GLU A 97 -3.64 15.03 3.17
C GLU A 97 -3.38 16.43 3.74
N ASN A 98 -2.16 16.76 4.17
CA ASN A 98 -1.90 18.10 4.73
C ASN A 98 -1.86 19.19 3.65
N ASN A 99 -1.82 18.80 2.37
CA ASN A 99 -1.80 19.71 1.22
C ASN A 99 -3.21 19.93 0.62
N HIS A 100 -4.23 20.04 1.48
CA HIS A 100 -5.53 20.53 1.05
C HIS A 100 -5.43 22.02 0.65
N PRO A 101 -5.83 22.40 -0.58
CA PRO A 101 -6.22 23.77 -0.84
C PRO A 101 -7.35 24.12 0.13
N THR A 102 -7.35 25.37 0.64
CA THR A 102 -8.38 25.94 1.52
C THR A 102 -9.79 25.41 1.24
N PRO A 103 -10.60 25.11 2.27
CA PRO A 103 -11.95 24.60 2.10
C PRO A 103 -12.76 25.55 1.23
N THR A 104 -12.97 25.19 -0.03
CA THR A 104 -14.05 25.77 -0.82
C THR A 104 -15.36 25.23 -0.25
N PRO A 105 -16.46 25.98 -0.27
CA PRO A 105 -17.78 25.55 0.23
C PRO A 105 -18.43 24.45 -0.65
N THR A 106 -17.63 23.62 -1.30
CA THR A 106 -18.05 22.54 -2.19
C THR A 106 -17.99 21.19 -1.48
N THR A 107 -18.90 20.28 -1.82
CA THR A 107 -18.98 18.89 -1.32
C THR A 107 -17.83 17.98 -1.78
N SER A 108 -16.74 18.56 -2.27
CA SER A 108 -15.62 17.87 -2.89
C SER A 108 -14.29 18.37 -2.31
N ILE A 109 -13.35 17.44 -2.15
CA ILE A 109 -11.98 17.74 -1.72
C ILE A 109 -11.02 17.47 -2.87
N SER A 110 -10.20 18.48 -3.16
CA SER A 110 -9.10 18.37 -4.11
C SER A 110 -7.81 17.97 -3.40
N PHE A 111 -7.11 17.01 -3.99
CA PHE A 111 -5.78 16.61 -3.54
C PHE A 111 -4.74 16.96 -4.60
N LYS A 112 -3.61 17.49 -4.15
CA LYS A 112 -2.42 17.59 -4.99
C LYS A 112 -1.78 16.21 -5.10
N ALA A 113 -1.90 15.61 -6.27
CA ALA A 113 -1.29 14.32 -6.57
C ALA A 113 0.17 14.48 -6.97
N LEU A 114 1.04 13.71 -6.30
CA LEU A 114 2.34 13.39 -6.84
C LEU A 114 2.21 12.15 -7.73
N LYS A 115 2.45 12.31 -9.03
CA LYS A 115 2.44 11.22 -9.99
C LYS A 115 3.79 10.49 -10.00
N ILE A 116 3.79 9.21 -9.64
CA ILE A 116 4.96 8.33 -9.67
C ILE A 116 4.76 7.29 -10.74
N HIS A 117 5.65 7.27 -11.73
CA HIS A 117 5.66 6.25 -12.76
C HIS A 117 6.39 5.00 -12.25
N LEU A 118 5.76 3.85 -12.47
CA LEU A 118 6.40 2.55 -12.35
C LEU A 118 6.98 2.19 -13.70
N ASP A 119 8.27 1.93 -13.78
CA ASP A 119 8.89 1.37 -14.98
C ASP A 119 8.68 -0.15 -14.97
N LEU A 120 7.42 -0.59 -15.04
CA LEU A 120 7.07 -2.00 -15.16
C LEU A 120 7.39 -2.46 -16.60
N PRO A 121 8.02 -3.64 -16.80
CA PRO A 121 8.16 -4.22 -18.13
C PRO A 121 6.80 -4.23 -18.85
N LEU A 122 6.78 -3.85 -20.13
CA LEU A 122 5.56 -3.53 -20.89
C LEU A 122 4.41 -4.50 -20.59
N LEU A 123 3.40 -4.01 -19.86
CA LEU A 123 2.16 -4.74 -19.65
C LEU A 123 1.46 -4.90 -20.99
N SER A 124 0.93 -6.09 -21.27
CA SER A 124 0.07 -6.26 -22.44
C SER A 124 -1.21 -5.43 -22.28
N GLN A 125 -1.88 -5.11 -23.39
CA GLN A 125 -3.13 -4.34 -23.36
C GLN A 125 -4.27 -5.03 -22.57
N SER A 126 -4.19 -6.35 -22.39
CA SER A 126 -5.17 -7.15 -21.63
C SER A 126 -4.83 -7.28 -20.14
N GLN A 127 -3.63 -6.88 -19.73
CA GLN A 127 -3.19 -6.97 -18.35
C GLN A 127 -3.59 -5.75 -17.53
N THR A 128 -3.85 -5.98 -16.24
CA THR A 128 -4.10 -4.92 -15.28
C THR A 128 -3.34 -5.12 -13.99
N ILE A 129 -3.03 -4.02 -13.30
CA ILE A 129 -2.37 -3.99 -12.01
C ILE A 129 -3.43 -4.07 -10.91
N LYS A 130 -3.30 -5.03 -10.01
CA LYS A 130 -4.04 -5.10 -8.74
C LYS A 130 -3.13 -4.64 -7.60
N ILE A 131 -3.66 -3.83 -6.69
CA ILE A 131 -2.99 -3.57 -5.41
C ILE A 131 -3.32 -4.74 -4.48
N VAL A 132 -2.34 -5.58 -4.18
CA VAL A 132 -2.49 -6.72 -3.26
C VAL A 132 -2.61 -6.23 -1.82
N GLY A 133 -1.87 -5.17 -1.48
CA GLY A 133 -1.95 -4.52 -0.18
C GLY A 133 -0.78 -3.56 0.06
N SER A 134 -0.86 -2.83 1.17
CA SER A 134 0.18 -1.94 1.65
C SER A 134 0.47 -2.30 3.10
N ALA A 135 1.75 -2.53 3.42
CA ALA A 135 2.17 -2.90 4.76
C ALA A 135 3.50 -2.22 5.07
N ASN A 136 3.61 -1.65 6.27
CA ASN A 136 4.83 -1.06 6.83
C ASN A 136 5.74 -0.35 5.81
N GLY A 137 5.22 0.63 5.08
CA GLY A 137 6.03 1.43 4.17
C GLY A 137 6.19 0.91 2.73
N LEU A 138 5.75 -0.31 2.42
CA LEU A 138 5.84 -0.92 1.10
C LEU A 138 4.48 -1.32 0.55
N MET A 139 4.40 -1.45 -0.77
CA MET A 139 3.20 -1.88 -1.47
C MET A 139 3.49 -3.13 -2.30
N CYS A 140 2.54 -4.06 -2.31
CA CYS A 140 2.57 -5.23 -3.17
C CYS A 140 1.53 -5.10 -4.28
N LEU A 141 1.93 -5.45 -5.49
CA LEU A 141 1.15 -5.41 -6.71
C LEU A 141 1.15 -6.79 -7.36
N SER A 142 0.07 -7.12 -8.05
CA SER A 142 0.01 -8.31 -8.90
C SER A 142 -0.52 -7.96 -10.29
N ILE A 143 -0.15 -8.79 -11.27
CA ILE A 143 -0.58 -8.63 -12.66
C ILE A 143 -1.72 -9.61 -12.94
N LEU A 144 -2.88 -9.06 -13.26
CA LEU A 144 -4.08 -9.80 -13.66
C LEU A 144 -4.11 -10.00 -15.19
N PRO A 145 -4.78 -11.06 -15.68
CA PRO A 145 -5.64 -12.00 -14.94
C PRO A 145 -4.92 -13.17 -14.25
N GLN A 146 -3.64 -13.43 -14.54
CA GLN A 146 -2.95 -14.62 -14.05
C GLN A 146 -2.68 -14.63 -12.53
N ASP A 147 -2.45 -13.46 -11.91
CA ASP A 147 -2.20 -13.30 -10.46
C ASP A 147 -1.06 -14.20 -9.92
N ASP A 148 -0.07 -14.46 -10.77
CA ASP A 148 1.15 -15.24 -10.51
C ASP A 148 2.43 -14.40 -10.51
N LEU A 149 2.39 -13.22 -11.14
CA LEU A 149 3.48 -12.26 -11.17
C LEU A 149 3.25 -11.12 -10.19
N PHE A 150 4.17 -10.99 -9.23
CA PHE A 150 4.08 -10.01 -8.15
C PHE A 150 5.24 -9.02 -8.19
N TYR A 151 4.95 -7.80 -7.75
CA TYR A 151 5.94 -6.75 -7.54
C TYR A 151 5.81 -6.19 -6.14
N ILE A 152 6.94 -5.86 -5.53
CA ILE A 152 6.99 -5.00 -4.34
C ILE A 152 7.56 -3.66 -4.79
N CYS A 153 6.86 -2.59 -4.47
CA CYS A 153 7.33 -1.24 -4.76
C CYS A 153 7.31 -0.36 -3.52
N ASN A 154 8.19 0.63 -3.54
CA ASN A 154 8.10 1.79 -2.66
C ASN A 154 7.64 2.97 -3.53
N PRO A 155 6.37 3.41 -3.40
CA PRO A 155 5.85 4.55 -4.15
C PRO A 155 6.65 5.84 -3.93
N VAL A 156 7.20 6.06 -2.72
CA VAL A 156 7.97 7.27 -2.39
C VAL A 156 9.30 7.30 -3.13
N THR A 157 10.04 6.19 -3.13
CA THR A 157 11.36 6.12 -3.77
C THR A 157 11.27 5.86 -5.28
N GLY A 158 10.14 5.30 -5.74
CA GLY A 158 9.92 4.80 -7.09
C GLY A 158 10.63 3.48 -7.36
N GLU A 159 11.26 2.87 -6.35
CA GLU A 159 11.90 1.57 -6.50
C GLU A 159 10.86 0.46 -6.64
N ILE A 160 11.17 -0.48 -7.52
CA ILE A 160 10.35 -1.65 -7.78
C ILE A 160 11.23 -2.90 -7.80
N LEU A 161 10.68 -3.97 -7.25
CA LEU A 161 11.26 -5.30 -7.25
C LEU A 161 10.20 -6.26 -7.81
N GLN A 162 10.57 -6.97 -8.87
CA GLN A 162 9.80 -8.11 -9.35
C GLN A 162 10.12 -9.33 -8.49
N LEU A 163 9.11 -10.09 -8.09
CA LEU A 163 9.28 -11.35 -7.39
C LEU A 163 9.31 -12.53 -8.38
N PRO A 164 9.84 -13.70 -7.98
CA PRO A 164 9.71 -14.94 -8.75
C PRO A 164 8.25 -15.22 -9.08
N ILE A 165 8.02 -15.76 -10.29
CA ILE A 165 6.70 -16.20 -10.71
C ILE A 165 6.23 -17.26 -9.73
N ALA A 166 5.01 -17.07 -9.22
CA ALA A 166 4.44 -17.98 -8.26
C ALA A 166 4.20 -19.35 -8.90
N PRO A 167 4.42 -20.45 -8.15
CA PRO A 167 4.28 -21.77 -8.71
C PRO A 167 2.82 -22.00 -9.13
N GLY A 168 2.64 -22.75 -10.22
CA GLY A 168 1.31 -23.18 -10.64
C GLY A 168 0.66 -24.08 -9.59
N ILE A 169 -0.66 -24.05 -9.52
CA ILE A 169 -1.46 -24.82 -8.56
C ILE A 169 -1.58 -26.32 -8.91
N ALA A 170 -1.19 -26.73 -10.12
CA ALA A 170 -1.44 -28.07 -10.63
C ALA A 170 -0.88 -29.20 -9.73
N PRO A 171 0.37 -29.15 -9.24
CA PRO A 171 0.90 -30.19 -8.35
C PRO A 171 0.11 -30.31 -7.05
N TYR A 172 -0.34 -29.18 -6.49
CA TYR A 172 -1.17 -29.16 -5.30
C TYR A 172 -2.55 -29.78 -5.57
N CYS A 173 -3.15 -29.44 -6.72
CA CYS A 173 -4.43 -30.00 -7.12
C CYS A 173 -4.38 -31.53 -7.30
N GLU A 174 -3.30 -32.05 -7.90
CA GLU A 174 -3.11 -33.49 -8.09
C GLU A 174 -2.96 -34.23 -6.77
N ASN A 175 -2.09 -33.73 -5.87
CA ASN A 175 -1.83 -34.36 -4.58
C ASN A 175 -3.07 -34.49 -3.68
N TYR A 176 -4.00 -33.54 -3.77
CA TYR A 176 -5.19 -33.47 -2.91
C TYR A 176 -6.51 -33.80 -3.65
N ASN A 177 -6.43 -34.28 -4.89
CA ASN A 177 -7.59 -34.58 -5.75
C ASN A 177 -8.57 -33.39 -5.87
N LEU A 178 -8.02 -32.22 -6.15
CA LEU A 178 -8.72 -30.94 -6.22
C LEU A 178 -8.86 -30.43 -7.67
N GLU A 179 -9.87 -29.62 -7.90
CA GLU A 179 -10.11 -28.87 -9.13
C GLU A 179 -10.28 -27.40 -8.78
N LEU A 180 -9.55 -26.51 -9.47
CA LEU A 180 -9.69 -25.06 -9.26
C LEU A 180 -11.10 -24.63 -9.65
N VAL A 181 -11.79 -23.94 -8.74
CA VAL A 181 -13.11 -23.36 -9.04
C VAL A 181 -12.96 -21.93 -9.55
N TYR A 182 -12.17 -21.10 -8.86
CA TYR A 182 -12.08 -19.66 -9.12
C TYR A 182 -10.69 -19.08 -8.79
N PRO A 183 -10.34 -17.91 -9.38
CA PRO A 183 -9.06 -17.24 -9.13
C PRO A 183 -8.89 -16.84 -7.66
N SER A 184 -7.62 -16.62 -7.30
CA SER A 184 -7.18 -16.33 -5.94
C SER A 184 -7.64 -14.96 -5.41
N SER A 185 -7.75 -14.85 -4.09
CA SER A 185 -7.60 -13.55 -3.41
C SER A 185 -6.18 -13.47 -2.85
N SER A 186 -5.65 -12.25 -2.72
CA SER A 186 -4.26 -12.05 -2.33
C SER A 186 -4.13 -10.92 -1.33
N GLY A 187 -3.22 -11.05 -0.38
CA GLY A 187 -2.97 -10.06 0.66
C GLY A 187 -1.49 -9.90 0.93
N PHE A 188 -1.11 -8.73 1.40
CA PHE A 188 0.28 -8.38 1.72
C PHE A 188 0.36 -7.94 3.17
N GLY A 189 1.24 -8.60 3.92
CA GLY A 189 1.41 -8.37 5.35
C GLY A 189 2.86 -8.30 5.76
N PHE A 190 3.07 -7.78 6.97
CA PHE A 190 4.37 -7.60 7.59
C PHE A 190 4.38 -8.29 8.96
N HIS A 191 5.46 -9.00 9.26
CA HIS A 191 5.69 -9.60 10.57
C HIS A 191 6.81 -8.84 11.28
N ALA A 192 6.48 -8.17 12.37
CA ALA A 192 7.41 -7.26 13.03
C ALA A 192 8.57 -8.00 13.69
N ALA A 193 8.31 -9.15 14.32
CA ALA A 193 9.32 -9.89 15.07
C ALA A 193 10.47 -10.42 14.18
N THR A 194 10.19 -10.77 12.93
CA THR A 194 11.22 -11.20 11.97
C THR A 194 11.60 -10.12 10.96
N ASN A 195 10.94 -8.95 11.01
CA ASN A 195 11.10 -7.88 10.03
C ASN A 195 10.94 -8.36 8.57
N THR A 196 9.97 -9.23 8.32
CA THR A 196 9.76 -9.84 6.99
C THR A 196 8.37 -9.56 6.46
N TYR A 197 8.27 -9.42 5.15
CA TYR A 197 7.01 -9.30 4.45
C TYR A 197 6.57 -10.66 3.91
N LYS A 198 5.26 -10.88 3.87
CA LYS A 198 4.67 -12.07 3.25
C LYS A 198 3.52 -11.70 2.32
N ILE A 199 3.38 -12.46 1.25
CA ILE A 199 2.20 -12.45 0.39
C ILE A 199 1.42 -13.72 0.69
N VAL A 200 0.12 -13.59 0.90
CA VAL A 200 -0.77 -14.73 1.08
C VAL A 200 -1.75 -14.77 -0.06
N ARG A 201 -1.89 -15.94 -0.69
CA ARG A 201 -2.92 -16.24 -1.68
C ARG A 201 -3.90 -17.26 -1.11
N THR A 202 -5.17 -17.03 -1.35
CA THR A 202 -6.23 -18.01 -1.04
C THR A 202 -6.80 -18.56 -2.32
N TRP A 203 -7.07 -19.86 -2.34
CA TRP A 203 -7.47 -20.59 -3.53
C TRP A 203 -8.72 -21.42 -3.23
N PHE A 204 -9.74 -21.36 -4.07
CA PHE A 204 -10.96 -22.14 -3.89
C PHE A 204 -10.97 -23.35 -4.81
N PHE A 205 -11.05 -24.52 -4.18
CA PHE A 205 -10.97 -25.81 -4.83
C PHE A 205 -12.23 -26.63 -4.62
N ARG A 206 -12.68 -27.35 -5.63
CA ARG A 206 -13.66 -28.42 -5.50
C ARG A 206 -12.90 -29.74 -5.31
N VAL A 207 -13.35 -30.58 -4.39
CA VAL A 207 -12.82 -31.95 -4.31
C VAL A 207 -13.44 -32.80 -5.42
N LYS A 208 -12.61 -33.36 -6.30
CA LYS A 208 -13.08 -34.19 -7.43
C LYS A 208 -13.84 -35.40 -6.91
N GLY A 209 -14.98 -35.71 -7.53
CA GLY A 209 -15.85 -36.82 -7.10
C GLY A 209 -16.73 -36.51 -5.88
N SER A 210 -16.66 -35.30 -5.31
CA SER A 210 -17.58 -34.84 -4.27
C SER A 210 -18.60 -33.83 -4.81
N VAL A 211 -19.83 -33.86 -4.31
CA VAL A 211 -20.86 -32.88 -4.66
C VAL A 211 -20.85 -31.76 -3.61
N GLY A 212 -20.50 -30.54 -4.04
CA GLY A 212 -20.69 -29.33 -3.23
C GLY A 212 -19.64 -29.06 -2.13
N LEU A 213 -18.60 -29.88 -1.98
CA LEU A 213 -17.52 -29.58 -1.04
C LEU A 213 -16.46 -28.68 -1.69
N ILE A 214 -16.35 -27.44 -1.19
CA ILE A 214 -15.30 -26.51 -1.55
C ILE A 214 -14.26 -26.49 -0.42
N LYS A 215 -12.99 -26.40 -0.78
CA LYS A 215 -11.89 -26.22 0.16
C LYS A 215 -11.13 -24.95 -0.20
N THR A 216 -10.69 -24.21 0.81
CA THR A 216 -9.77 -23.11 0.63
C THR A 216 -8.35 -23.60 0.92
N GLY A 217 -7.48 -23.55 -0.09
CA GLY A 217 -6.04 -23.68 0.10
C GLY A 217 -5.42 -22.31 0.35
N ILE A 218 -4.37 -22.29 1.16
CA ILE A 218 -3.62 -21.07 1.47
C ILE A 218 -2.17 -21.29 1.06
N GLU A 219 -1.64 -20.33 0.32
CA GLU A 219 -0.28 -20.33 -0.16
C GLU A 219 0.40 -19.04 0.26
N ILE A 220 1.64 -19.15 0.73
CA ILE A 220 2.40 -18.07 1.33
C ILE A 220 3.72 -17.93 0.60
N TYR A 221 4.05 -16.70 0.22
CA TYR A 221 5.39 -16.29 -0.14
C TYR A 221 6.02 -15.54 1.00
N ASN A 222 7.22 -15.95 1.42
CA ASN A 222 8.04 -15.17 2.34
C ASN A 222 9.13 -14.44 1.56
N VAL A 223 9.05 -13.10 1.55
CA VAL A 223 9.90 -12.22 0.74
C VAL A 223 11.38 -12.33 1.12
N ALA A 224 11.69 -12.51 2.40
CA ALA A 224 13.06 -12.64 2.87
C ALA A 224 13.70 -13.97 2.44
N SER A 225 12.92 -15.06 2.44
CA SER A 225 13.41 -16.37 2.02
C SER A 225 13.37 -16.60 0.50
N GLY A 226 12.50 -15.88 -0.23
CA GLY A 226 12.29 -16.08 -1.65
C GLY A 226 11.43 -17.30 -2.02
N VAL A 227 10.71 -17.88 -1.05
CA VAL A 227 10.06 -19.19 -1.22
C VAL A 227 8.53 -19.09 -1.12
N TRP A 228 7.87 -19.70 -2.11
CA TRP A 228 6.44 -20.03 -2.09
C TRP A 228 6.22 -21.38 -1.43
N ARG A 229 5.18 -21.48 -0.60
CA ARG A 229 4.75 -22.76 -0.01
C ARG A 229 3.27 -22.76 0.34
N TRP A 230 2.72 -23.96 0.41
CA TRP A 230 1.35 -24.18 0.86
C TRP A 230 1.29 -24.36 2.38
N ILE A 231 0.15 -24.02 2.96
CA ILE A 231 -0.23 -24.50 4.28
C ILE A 231 -0.92 -25.86 4.07
N ASP A 232 -0.47 -26.89 4.78
CA ASP A 232 -0.99 -28.27 4.66
C ASP A 232 -2.41 -28.46 5.23
N GLN A 233 -3.03 -27.38 5.70
CA GLN A 233 -4.40 -27.36 6.21
C GLN A 233 -5.34 -26.74 5.19
N LEU A 234 -6.24 -27.57 4.64
CA LEU A 234 -7.35 -27.11 3.81
C LEU A 234 -8.52 -26.65 4.69
N VAL A 235 -9.00 -25.43 4.48
CA VAL A 235 -10.17 -24.88 5.19
C VAL A 235 -11.45 -25.32 4.48
N ILE A 236 -12.45 -25.79 5.22
CA ILE A 236 -13.73 -26.22 4.63
C ILE A 236 -14.62 -24.99 4.38
N SER A 237 -15.11 -24.86 3.15
CA SER A 237 -16.11 -23.86 2.74
C SER A 237 -17.22 -24.57 1.95
N LYS A 238 -18.51 -24.28 2.17
CA LYS A 238 -19.56 -24.91 1.34
C LYS A 238 -20.06 -24.01 0.20
N ILE A 239 -19.82 -22.70 0.24
CA ILE A 239 -20.31 -21.76 -0.77
C ILE A 239 -19.21 -20.85 -1.32
N MET A 240 -19.40 -20.46 -2.58
CA MET A 240 -18.52 -19.60 -3.36
C MET A 240 -18.60 -18.15 -2.83
N CYS A 241 -17.45 -17.48 -2.67
CA CYS A 241 -17.37 -16.09 -2.24
C CYS A 241 -17.16 -15.13 -3.42
N HIS A 242 -17.42 -13.84 -3.20
CA HIS A 242 -17.08 -12.78 -4.17
C HIS A 242 -15.56 -12.70 -4.41
N MET A 243 -15.22 -12.34 -5.64
CA MET A 243 -13.99 -12.72 -6.36
C MET A 243 -12.82 -11.74 -6.16
N ASN A 244 -11.58 -12.26 -6.19
CA ASN A 244 -10.32 -11.52 -6.42
C ASN A 244 -10.16 -10.23 -5.60
N VAL A 245 -10.45 -10.30 -4.30
CA VAL A 245 -10.35 -9.16 -3.38
C VAL A 245 -8.95 -9.11 -2.78
N SER A 246 -8.53 -7.93 -2.32
CA SER A 246 -7.32 -7.77 -1.53
C SER A 246 -7.62 -8.06 -0.06
N LEU A 247 -6.85 -8.95 0.57
CA LEU A 247 -7.09 -9.30 1.98
C LEU A 247 -6.72 -8.12 2.89
N LEU A 248 -7.48 -7.90 3.95
CA LEU A 248 -7.25 -6.80 4.89
C LEU A 248 -6.12 -7.15 5.86
N PHE A 249 -5.02 -6.40 5.80
CA PHE A 249 -3.94 -6.49 6.79
C PHE A 249 -4.23 -5.63 8.02
N LEU A 250 -4.30 -6.27 9.19
CA LEU A 250 -4.52 -5.62 10.48
C LEU A 250 -3.97 -6.52 11.59
N ASN A 251 -3.35 -5.95 12.62
CA ASN A 251 -2.85 -6.71 13.79
C ASN A 251 -1.97 -7.92 13.41
N GLU A 252 -1.04 -7.71 12.46
CA GLU A 252 -0.14 -8.76 11.94
C GLU A 252 -0.85 -10.01 11.37
N ALA A 253 -2.11 -9.86 10.95
CA ALA A 253 -2.89 -10.91 10.31
C ALA A 253 -3.62 -10.39 9.06
N LEU A 254 -3.90 -11.30 8.12
CA LEU A 254 -4.73 -11.01 6.95
C LEU A 254 -6.14 -11.56 7.15
N HIS A 255 -7.13 -10.77 6.74
CA HIS A 255 -8.55 -11.04 6.97
C HIS A 255 -9.34 -11.02 5.66
N TRP A 256 -10.29 -11.93 5.53
CA TRP A 256 -11.23 -11.95 4.40
C TRP A 256 -12.58 -12.58 4.77
N GLN A 257 -13.59 -12.32 3.95
CA GLN A 257 -14.90 -12.95 4.12
C GLN A 257 -14.88 -14.37 3.55
N ILE A 258 -15.37 -15.32 4.35
CA ILE A 258 -15.61 -16.72 3.97
C ILE A 258 -17.11 -16.97 4.08
N ASN A 259 -17.77 -17.21 2.96
CA ASN A 259 -19.16 -17.65 2.91
C ASN A 259 -19.19 -19.17 3.08
N TYR A 260 -19.68 -19.63 4.22
CA TYR A 260 -19.83 -21.05 4.49
C TYR A 260 -21.12 -21.57 3.87
N THR A 261 -22.27 -20.94 4.13
CA THR A 261 -23.56 -21.17 3.43
C THR A 261 -24.14 -19.85 2.93
N TYR A 262 -25.37 -19.86 2.38
CA TYR A 262 -26.04 -18.63 1.92
C TYR A 262 -26.26 -17.68 3.10
N ASP A 263 -26.52 -18.25 4.28
CA ASP A 263 -26.85 -17.52 5.49
C ASP A 263 -25.69 -17.45 6.49
N GLN A 264 -24.72 -18.38 6.40
CA GLN A 264 -23.57 -18.43 7.31
C GLN A 264 -22.29 -17.96 6.63
N SER A 265 -21.66 -16.95 7.21
CA SER A 265 -20.36 -16.45 6.78
C SER A 265 -19.51 -16.12 7.99
N TYR A 266 -18.20 -16.20 7.80
CA TYR A 266 -17.17 -15.98 8.80
C TYR A 266 -16.12 -15.02 8.24
N ILE A 267 -15.28 -14.51 9.13
CA ILE A 267 -14.05 -13.81 8.77
C ILE A 267 -12.92 -14.82 8.90
N GLY A 268 -12.29 -15.19 7.79
CA GLY A 268 -11.03 -15.94 7.80
C GLY A 268 -9.89 -15.07 8.29
N VAL A 269 -9.01 -15.64 9.09
CA VAL A 269 -7.84 -14.96 9.65
C VAL A 269 -6.62 -15.85 9.45
N ILE A 270 -5.56 -15.29 8.88
CA ILE A 270 -4.25 -15.95 8.80
C ILE A 270 -3.21 -15.04 9.47
N GLY A 271 -2.61 -15.51 10.56
CA GLY A 271 -1.51 -14.81 11.20
C GLY A 271 -0.30 -14.78 10.28
N ILE A 272 0.36 -13.62 10.11
CA ILE A 272 1.54 -13.54 9.24
C ILE A 272 2.75 -14.18 9.92
N GLY A 273 2.87 -14.09 11.24
CA GLY A 273 4.02 -14.61 11.98
C GLY A 273 4.02 -16.13 12.12
N ASP A 274 2.99 -16.63 12.80
CA ASP A 274 2.78 -18.04 13.15
C ASP A 274 2.09 -18.85 12.04
N GLU A 275 1.50 -18.17 11.05
CA GLU A 275 0.80 -18.78 9.92
C GLU A 275 -0.33 -19.73 10.32
N THR A 276 -0.97 -19.41 11.44
CA THR A 276 -2.14 -20.15 11.90
C THR A 276 -3.41 -19.59 11.28
N PHE A 277 -4.23 -20.50 10.76
CA PHE A 277 -5.55 -20.14 10.26
C PHE A 277 -6.60 -20.27 11.36
N THR A 278 -7.41 -19.23 11.53
CA THR A 278 -8.56 -19.22 12.43
C THR A 278 -9.72 -18.48 11.78
N THR A 279 -10.87 -18.46 12.45
CA THR A 279 -12.05 -17.73 11.98
C THR A 279 -12.68 -16.91 13.10
N PHE A 280 -13.27 -15.78 12.73
CA PHE A 280 -14.17 -15.03 13.60
C PHE A 280 -15.60 -15.11 13.07
N GLU A 281 -16.56 -15.16 13.99
CA GLU A 281 -17.96 -15.03 13.65
C GLU A 281 -18.32 -13.57 13.34
N ASN A 282 -19.23 -13.41 12.40
CA ASN A 282 -19.83 -12.11 12.10
C ASN A 282 -20.85 -11.73 13.21
N PRO A 283 -21.12 -10.43 13.41
CA PRO A 283 -22.19 -9.99 14.31
C PRO A 283 -23.54 -10.55 13.87
N ILE A 284 -24.35 -10.94 14.86
CA ILE A 284 -25.74 -11.36 14.64
C ILE A 284 -26.56 -10.11 14.33
N VAL A 285 -27.36 -10.17 13.27
CA VAL A 285 -28.18 -9.06 12.80
C VAL A 285 -29.61 -9.51 12.47
N ASP A 286 -30.54 -8.56 12.53
CA ASP A 286 -31.97 -8.71 12.29
C ASP A 286 -32.42 -8.11 10.94
N TYR A 287 -31.49 -7.94 10.01
CA TYR A 287 -31.74 -7.33 8.69
C TYR A 287 -31.03 -8.10 7.56
N GLU A 288 -31.58 -8.00 6.36
CA GLU A 288 -31.02 -8.63 5.17
C GLU A 288 -29.77 -7.90 4.66
N ILE A 289 -28.75 -8.67 4.30
CA ILE A 289 -27.45 -8.18 3.85
C ILE A 289 -27.32 -8.46 2.35
N GLU A 290 -27.13 -7.41 1.55
CA GLU A 290 -26.85 -7.50 0.12
C GLU A 290 -25.37 -7.85 -0.11
N SER A 291 -24.45 -7.21 0.61
CA SER A 291 -23.02 -7.52 0.52
C SER A 291 -22.26 -7.16 1.79
N ARG A 292 -21.10 -7.81 1.98
CA ARG A 292 -20.17 -7.56 3.09
C ARG A 292 -18.82 -7.08 2.57
N GLY A 293 -18.13 -6.29 3.38
CA GLY A 293 -16.72 -5.95 3.17
C GLY A 293 -16.00 -5.71 4.49
N LEU A 294 -14.67 -5.81 4.47
CA LEU A 294 -13.82 -5.60 5.64
C LEU A 294 -12.94 -4.36 5.49
N CYS A 295 -12.87 -3.53 6.53
CA CYS A 295 -11.87 -2.46 6.69
C CYS A 295 -11.28 -2.49 8.10
N SER A 296 -10.27 -1.67 8.34
CA SER A 296 -9.97 -1.23 9.70
C SER A 296 -10.53 0.18 9.94
N LEU A 297 -10.94 0.46 11.18
CA LEU A 297 -11.31 1.78 11.71
C LEU A 297 -10.74 1.90 13.11
N ARG A 298 -9.98 2.95 13.44
CA ARG A 298 -9.35 3.09 14.77
C ARG A 298 -8.51 1.86 15.13
N GLN A 299 -7.80 1.31 14.15
CA GLN A 299 -7.02 0.06 14.28
C GLN A 299 -7.85 -1.15 14.77
N CYS A 300 -9.18 -1.05 14.70
CA CYS A 300 -10.10 -2.12 15.02
C CYS A 300 -10.60 -2.76 13.72
N LEU A 301 -10.82 -4.07 13.76
CA LEU A 301 -11.44 -4.79 12.66
C LEU A 301 -12.88 -4.31 12.49
N CYS A 302 -13.25 -3.95 11.27
CA CYS A 302 -14.58 -3.49 10.94
C CYS A 302 -15.21 -4.31 9.83
N LEU A 303 -16.52 -4.49 9.96
CA LEU A 303 -17.36 -5.16 9.01
C LEU A 303 -18.41 -4.18 8.48
N ILE A 304 -18.42 -4.03 7.17
CA ILE A 304 -19.37 -3.18 6.46
C ILE A 304 -20.49 -4.07 5.90
N HIS A 305 -21.71 -3.84 6.34
CA HIS A 305 -22.91 -4.45 5.77
C HIS A 305 -23.60 -3.45 4.84
N LYS A 306 -23.69 -3.79 3.57
CA LYS A 306 -24.63 -3.14 2.65
C LYS A 306 -25.96 -3.87 2.74
N ARG A 307 -27.02 -3.15 3.10
CA ARG A 307 -28.39 -3.68 3.16
C ARG A 307 -29.07 -3.58 1.80
N TYR A 308 -30.10 -4.39 1.55
CA TYR A 308 -30.90 -4.30 0.32
C TYR A 308 -31.63 -2.97 0.16
N ASP A 309 -32.03 -2.34 1.28
CA ASP A 309 -32.55 -0.97 1.32
C ASP A 309 -31.47 0.12 1.13
N LYS A 310 -30.24 -0.31 0.81
CA LYS A 310 -29.05 0.48 0.51
C LYS A 310 -28.49 1.31 1.67
N HIS A 311 -28.94 1.07 2.91
CA HIS A 311 -28.22 1.58 4.08
C HIS A 311 -26.91 0.84 4.26
N ILE A 312 -25.90 1.54 4.76
CA ILE A 312 -24.62 0.93 5.14
C ILE A 312 -24.55 0.88 6.65
N VAL A 313 -24.24 -0.29 7.18
CA VAL A 313 -24.01 -0.47 8.62
C VAL A 313 -22.54 -0.79 8.83
N VAL A 314 -21.89 0.01 9.67
CA VAL A 314 -20.50 -0.17 10.09
C VAL A 314 -20.50 -0.84 11.46
N TRP A 315 -19.97 -2.06 11.52
CA TRP A 315 -19.70 -2.77 12.75
C TRP A 315 -18.23 -2.68 13.08
N ILE A 316 -17.90 -2.54 14.36
CA ILE A 316 -16.53 -2.50 14.88
C ILE A 316 -16.34 -3.54 15.97
N MET A 317 -15.25 -4.30 15.90
CA MET A 317 -14.83 -5.22 16.93
C MET A 317 -13.95 -4.44 17.92
N LYS A 318 -14.50 -4.02 19.06
CA LYS A 318 -13.80 -3.14 20.02
C LYS A 318 -12.60 -3.82 20.65
N GLN A 319 -12.64 -5.14 20.81
CA GLN A 319 -11.53 -5.94 21.29
C GLN A 319 -11.24 -7.04 20.29
N TYR A 320 -10.07 -7.00 19.68
CA TYR A 320 -9.68 -7.93 18.61
C TYR A 320 -9.75 -9.40 19.06
N GLY A 321 -10.31 -10.28 18.22
CA GLY A 321 -10.64 -11.69 18.55
C GLY A 321 -11.88 -11.87 19.44
N MET A 322 -12.34 -10.79 20.06
CA MET A 322 -13.57 -10.58 20.83
C MET A 322 -14.89 -10.68 20.05
N VAL A 323 -15.44 -11.85 19.69
CA VAL A 323 -16.74 -11.89 18.94
C VAL A 323 -17.85 -11.11 19.65
N GLN A 324 -17.95 -11.22 20.98
CA GLN A 324 -18.94 -10.47 21.78
C GLN A 324 -18.71 -8.95 21.82
N SER A 325 -17.52 -8.49 21.39
CA SER A 325 -17.17 -7.07 21.35
C SER A 325 -17.60 -6.35 20.06
N TRP A 326 -18.26 -7.08 19.14
CA TRP A 326 -18.88 -6.46 17.99
C TRP A 326 -19.96 -5.47 18.43
N THR A 327 -19.81 -4.23 18.00
CA THR A 327 -20.77 -3.16 18.26
C THR A 327 -21.08 -2.42 16.97
N LYS A 328 -22.32 -1.95 16.84
CA LYS A 328 -22.73 -1.12 15.71
C LYS A 328 -22.15 0.27 15.92
N GLU A 329 -21.16 0.62 15.12
CA GLU A 329 -20.51 1.93 15.19
C GLU A 329 -21.36 2.98 14.47
N ARG A 330 -21.93 2.63 13.32
CA ARG A 330 -22.62 3.59 12.47
C ARG A 330 -23.67 2.97 11.57
N VAL A 331 -24.70 3.76 11.26
CA VAL A 331 -25.60 3.52 10.13
C VAL A 331 -25.56 4.74 9.22
N ILE A 332 -25.17 4.55 7.97
CA ILE A 332 -25.10 5.60 6.96
C ILE A 332 -26.33 5.46 6.06
N SER A 333 -27.13 6.52 6.03
CA SER A 333 -28.35 6.55 5.23
C SER A 333 -28.03 6.64 3.74
N ARG A 334 -28.77 5.90 2.92
CA ARG A 334 -28.69 5.98 1.45
C ARG A 334 -28.89 7.43 0.96
N GLN A 335 -29.71 8.21 1.65
CA GLN A 335 -30.05 9.59 1.25
C GLN A 335 -28.83 10.53 1.25
N MET A 336 -27.81 10.23 2.08
CA MET A 336 -26.58 11.04 2.13
C MET A 336 -25.76 10.99 0.83
N PHE A 337 -26.03 10.00 -0.03
CA PHE A 337 -25.34 9.83 -1.31
C PHE A 337 -26.08 10.50 -2.49
N GLY A 338 -27.19 11.21 -2.24
CA GLY A 338 -27.90 11.99 -3.24
C GLY A 338 -28.33 11.19 -4.48
N SER A 339 -27.92 11.65 -5.67
CA SER A 339 -28.29 11.06 -6.96
C SER A 339 -27.47 9.82 -7.35
N ILE A 340 -26.56 9.33 -6.50
CA ILE A 340 -25.74 8.14 -6.79
C ILE A 340 -26.65 6.90 -6.84
N LYS A 341 -26.93 6.43 -8.06
CA LYS A 341 -27.94 5.40 -8.35
C LYS A 341 -27.51 4.00 -7.88
N THR A 342 -26.21 3.71 -7.94
CA THR A 342 -25.64 2.38 -7.70
C THR A 342 -24.40 2.48 -6.84
N LEU A 343 -24.53 2.18 -5.55
CA LEU A 343 -23.42 2.07 -4.61
C LEU A 343 -22.91 0.63 -4.63
N SER A 344 -21.75 0.39 -5.23
CA SER A 344 -20.88 -0.68 -4.73
C SER A 344 -20.18 -0.13 -3.48
N PHE A 345 -19.93 -0.97 -2.48
CA PHE A 345 -19.23 -0.55 -1.26
C PHE A 345 -17.99 -1.42 -1.14
N TYR A 346 -16.84 -0.80 -1.33
CA TYR A 346 -15.55 -1.41 -1.07
C TYR A 346 -14.93 -0.69 0.11
N PRO A 347 -14.84 -1.33 1.28
CA PRO A 347 -14.12 -0.77 2.40
C PRO A 347 -12.64 -0.67 2.04
N LEU A 348 -12.23 0.50 1.57
CA LEU A 348 -10.84 0.85 1.36
C LEU A 348 -10.44 1.55 2.66
N ASN A 349 -9.99 0.73 3.61
CA ASN A 349 -9.33 1.03 4.89
C ASN A 349 -9.31 2.50 5.41
N THR A 350 -9.55 2.75 6.70
CA THR A 350 -9.81 4.14 7.13
C THR A 350 -8.59 5.04 7.17
N MET A 351 -8.75 6.23 6.58
CA MET A 351 -7.81 7.35 6.74
C MET A 351 -8.10 8.06 8.08
N LYS A 352 -7.04 8.34 8.86
CA LYS A 352 -7.11 9.05 10.16
C LYS A 352 -8.19 8.55 11.12
N ASN A 353 -8.58 7.28 11.08
CA ASN A 353 -9.61 6.74 11.96
C ASN A 353 -11.03 7.33 11.79
N GLU A 354 -11.29 8.04 10.69
CA GLU A 354 -12.50 8.86 10.55
C GLU A 354 -13.20 8.65 9.20
N ILE A 355 -12.58 7.93 8.26
CA ILE A 355 -12.98 7.98 6.85
C ILE A 355 -13.31 6.60 6.30
N VAL A 356 -14.55 6.36 5.85
CA VAL A 356 -14.93 5.15 5.09
C VAL A 356 -14.98 5.50 3.61
N ILE A 357 -14.04 5.01 2.82
CA ILE A 357 -14.03 5.25 1.37
C ILE A 357 -15.15 4.44 0.71
N VAL A 358 -15.87 5.10 -0.20
CA VAL A 358 -17.01 4.56 -0.94
C VAL A 358 -16.68 4.65 -2.42
N ASP A 359 -16.55 3.50 -3.09
CA ASP A 359 -16.40 3.43 -4.55
C ASP A 359 -17.65 2.82 -5.18
N SER A 360 -18.39 3.66 -5.90
CA SER A 360 -19.64 3.29 -6.55
C SER A 360 -19.41 2.99 -8.03
N SER A 361 -18.90 1.79 -8.36
CA SER A 361 -18.93 1.25 -9.74
C SER A 361 -18.51 2.27 -10.82
N GLY A 362 -17.47 3.06 -10.55
CA GLY A 362 -16.89 4.01 -11.51
C GLY A 362 -17.57 5.39 -11.64
N ASP A 363 -18.70 5.66 -10.98
CA ASP A 363 -19.34 6.99 -11.05
C ASP A 363 -18.90 7.93 -9.93
N TYR A 364 -18.54 7.40 -8.76
CA TYR A 364 -18.21 8.18 -7.57
C TYR A 364 -17.03 7.56 -6.83
N GLN A 365 -16.00 8.37 -6.59
CA GLN A 365 -14.94 8.09 -5.62
C GLN A 365 -15.07 9.13 -4.53
N GLY A 366 -15.38 8.69 -3.32
CA GLY A 366 -15.53 9.58 -2.20
C GLY A 366 -15.37 8.85 -0.90
N TYR A 367 -15.69 9.54 0.17
CA TYR A 367 -15.60 8.98 1.48
C TYR A 367 -16.63 9.55 2.43
N TYR A 368 -16.98 8.78 3.45
CA TYR A 368 -17.81 9.21 4.57
C TYR A 368 -16.91 9.60 5.74
N ASP A 369 -16.98 10.86 6.13
CA ASP A 369 -16.37 11.42 7.33
C ASP A 369 -17.27 11.09 8.52
N ILE A 370 -16.81 10.20 9.40
CA ILE A 370 -17.58 9.67 10.54
C ILE A 370 -17.83 10.77 11.58
N GLU A 371 -16.86 11.66 11.81
CA GLU A 371 -17.00 12.73 12.81
C GLU A 371 -17.98 13.80 12.35
N LYS A 372 -17.78 14.29 11.12
CA LYS A 372 -18.63 15.34 10.53
C LYS A 372 -19.93 14.81 9.96
N GLN A 373 -20.07 13.49 9.87
CA GLN A 373 -21.24 12.79 9.37
C GLN A 373 -21.59 13.16 7.92
N GLU A 374 -20.58 13.47 7.12
CA GLU A 374 -20.75 14.00 5.77
C GLU A 374 -20.08 13.09 4.73
N VAL A 375 -20.65 13.07 3.54
CA VAL A 375 -20.11 12.37 2.38
C VAL A 375 -19.37 13.38 1.52
N LYS A 376 -18.10 13.09 1.19
CA LYS A 376 -17.24 13.95 0.38
C LYS A 376 -16.72 13.26 -0.85
N GLU A 377 -16.82 13.92 -1.99
CA GLU A 377 -16.21 13.44 -3.23
C GLU A 377 -14.69 13.71 -3.21
N ILE A 378 -13.91 12.71 -3.64
CA ILE A 378 -12.47 12.85 -3.87
C ILE A 378 -12.26 13.27 -5.32
N LEU A 379 -11.71 14.47 -5.52
CA LEU A 379 -11.29 14.97 -6.83
C LEU A 379 -9.77 14.97 -6.92
N ILE A 380 -9.24 14.21 -7.88
CA ILE A 380 -7.80 14.11 -8.11
C ILE A 380 -7.45 14.93 -9.36
N HIS A 381 -6.70 16.02 -9.17
CA HIS A 381 -6.28 16.84 -10.30
C HIS A 381 -5.21 16.13 -11.14
N GLY A 382 -5.30 16.25 -12.47
CA GLY A 382 -4.32 15.68 -13.41
C GLY A 382 -4.59 14.23 -13.84
N THR A 383 -5.70 13.62 -13.41
CA THR A 383 -6.15 12.32 -13.92
C THR A 383 -7.18 12.53 -15.04
N HIS A 384 -6.79 12.23 -16.28
CA HIS A 384 -7.68 12.26 -17.45
C HIS A 384 -8.37 10.90 -17.73
N SER A 385 -8.11 9.89 -16.90
CA SER A 385 -8.61 8.53 -17.09
C SER A 385 -9.97 8.30 -16.44
N SER A 386 -10.71 7.33 -16.97
CA SER A 386 -12.02 6.95 -16.45
C SER A 386 -11.89 6.44 -14.99
N ARG A 387 -12.83 6.86 -14.12
CA ARG A 387 -12.90 6.50 -12.69
C ARG A 387 -13.06 4.98 -12.44
N TRP A 388 -13.39 4.22 -13.48
CA TRP A 388 -13.71 2.79 -13.52
C TRP A 388 -12.48 1.88 -13.29
N ASP A 389 -11.29 2.42 -13.55
CA ASP A 389 -10.05 1.67 -13.59
C ASP A 389 -9.12 1.97 -12.40
N SER A 390 -9.60 2.57 -11.29
CA SER A 390 -8.71 2.95 -10.18
C SER A 390 -8.88 2.08 -8.92
N GLN A 391 -7.79 1.91 -8.17
CA GLN A 391 -7.76 1.29 -6.84
C GLN A 391 -7.11 2.25 -5.85
N ILE A 392 -7.63 2.29 -4.63
CA ILE A 392 -7.13 3.15 -3.56
C ILE A 392 -6.66 2.27 -2.40
N VAL A 393 -5.49 2.58 -1.83
CA VAL A 393 -5.05 1.97 -0.58
C VAL A 393 -4.43 3.04 0.32
N PRO A 394 -4.74 3.05 1.63
CA PRO A 394 -3.93 3.80 2.59
C PRO A 394 -2.52 3.27 2.61
N HIS A 395 -1.57 4.18 2.56
CA HIS A 395 -0.16 3.90 2.52
C HIS A 395 0.57 4.79 3.51
N VAL A 396 1.67 4.28 4.04
CA VAL A 396 2.57 5.03 4.89
C VAL A 396 3.83 5.25 4.08
N GLY A 397 4.22 6.51 3.87
CA GLY A 397 5.45 6.81 3.14
C GLY A 397 6.67 6.27 3.87
N SER A 398 7.60 5.66 3.14
CA SER A 398 8.85 5.14 3.72
C SER A 398 10.04 5.33 2.81
N LEU A 399 11.23 5.12 3.37
CA LEU A 399 12.51 5.12 2.65
C LEU A 399 13.03 3.68 2.41
N ILE A 400 12.24 2.65 2.71
CA ILE A 400 12.65 1.25 2.58
C ILE A 400 12.86 0.92 1.10
N SER A 401 14.03 0.37 0.76
CA SER A 401 14.23 -0.21 -0.57
C SER A 401 13.64 -1.62 -0.61
N PRO A 402 12.74 -1.96 -1.55
CA PRO A 402 12.24 -3.33 -1.73
C PRO A 402 13.35 -4.37 -1.90
N ARG A 403 14.53 -3.96 -2.42
CA ARG A 403 15.68 -4.85 -2.61
C ARG A 403 16.39 -5.21 -1.32
N SER A 404 16.28 -4.38 -0.28
CA SER A 404 16.94 -4.61 1.00
C SER A 404 16.27 -5.72 1.84
N ILE A 405 15.01 -6.04 1.52
CA ILE A 405 14.19 -7.00 2.28
C ILE A 405 14.03 -8.35 1.57
N ALA A 406 14.46 -8.44 0.31
CA ALA A 406 14.27 -9.60 -0.53
C ALA A 406 15.48 -10.54 -0.48
N CYS A 407 15.24 -11.83 -0.74
CA CYS A 407 16.30 -12.81 -0.87
C CYS A 407 17.30 -12.39 -1.97
N THR A 408 18.60 -12.53 -1.70
CA THR A 408 19.67 -12.13 -2.64
C THR A 408 19.62 -12.87 -3.98
N ASN A 409 18.94 -14.01 -4.04
CA ASN A 409 18.79 -14.82 -5.25
C ASN A 409 17.67 -14.32 -6.18
N ASP A 410 16.80 -13.40 -5.72
CA ASP A 410 15.60 -12.94 -6.45
C ASP A 410 15.87 -11.70 -7.34
N ILE A 411 17.12 -11.23 -7.42
CA ILE A 411 17.46 -10.01 -8.17
C ILE A 411 17.55 -10.32 -9.67
N HIS A 412 16.41 -10.42 -10.35
CA HIS A 412 16.38 -10.22 -11.79
C HIS A 412 16.71 -8.74 -12.08
N GLN A 413 17.79 -8.49 -12.80
CA GLN A 413 18.23 -7.15 -13.20
C GLN A 413 17.17 -6.49 -14.10
N VAL A 414 16.24 -5.73 -13.51
CA VAL A 414 15.61 -4.62 -14.22
C VAL A 414 16.63 -3.49 -14.19
N SER A 415 17.35 -3.32 -15.30
CA SER A 415 18.29 -2.22 -15.47
C SER A 415 17.54 -0.90 -15.27
N SER A 416 17.84 -0.18 -14.19
CA SER A 416 17.37 1.20 -14.02
C SER A 416 17.98 2.04 -15.13
N ALA A 417 17.16 2.45 -16.09
CA ALA A 417 17.59 3.32 -17.17
C ALA A 417 17.96 4.72 -16.63
N LYS A 418 19.22 5.10 -16.89
CA LYS A 418 19.82 6.44 -16.96
C LYS A 418 19.54 7.39 -15.79
N SER A 419 20.62 7.71 -15.06
CA SER A 419 20.70 8.86 -14.16
C SER A 419 20.10 10.11 -14.81
N ARG A 420 18.95 10.58 -14.32
CA ARG A 420 18.43 11.89 -14.70
C ARG A 420 19.43 12.94 -14.21
N LYS A 421 19.94 13.77 -15.12
CA LYS A 421 20.78 14.93 -14.76
C LYS A 421 19.98 15.80 -13.77
N PRO A 422 20.61 16.32 -12.70
CA PRO A 422 19.92 17.14 -11.73
C PRO A 422 19.32 18.38 -12.41
N ILE A 423 18.03 18.63 -12.16
CA ILE A 423 17.33 19.84 -12.59
C ILE A 423 17.98 21.01 -11.84
N ARG A 424 18.72 21.87 -12.56
CA ARG A 424 19.24 23.12 -12.01
C ARG A 424 18.09 24.12 -11.88
N PHE A 425 17.61 24.34 -10.65
CA PHE A 425 16.76 25.49 -10.36
C PHE A 425 17.58 26.78 -10.48
N ARG A 426 17.35 27.58 -11.53
CA ARG A 426 17.83 28.97 -11.59
C ARG A 426 16.74 29.86 -10.98
N LEU A 427 17.00 30.35 -9.76
CA LEU A 427 16.26 31.46 -9.18
C LEU A 427 16.49 32.72 -10.04
N LYS A 428 15.48 33.16 -10.80
CA LYS A 428 15.49 34.50 -11.40
C LYS A 428 15.24 35.51 -10.29
N LYS A 429 16.29 36.22 -9.84
CA LYS A 429 16.15 37.43 -9.04
C LYS A 429 15.56 38.53 -9.93
N ASN A 430 14.26 38.78 -9.83
CA ASN A 430 13.66 40.01 -10.34
C ASN A 430 13.97 41.13 -9.34
N VAL A 431 15.10 41.79 -9.51
CA VAL A 431 15.37 43.07 -8.85
C VAL A 431 14.66 44.16 -9.64
N LYS A 432 13.47 44.57 -9.20
CA LYS A 432 12.92 45.87 -9.62
C LYS A 432 13.73 46.95 -8.90
N LYS A 433 14.50 47.73 -9.65
CA LYS A 433 15.04 49.01 -9.14
C LYS A 433 13.87 50.01 -9.07
N PRO A 434 13.67 50.71 -7.95
CA PRO A 434 12.77 51.86 -7.94
C PRO A 434 13.44 53.06 -8.64
N PRO A 435 12.65 53.99 -9.22
CA PRO A 435 13.15 55.27 -9.69
C PRO A 435 13.60 56.18 -8.55
#